data_AF-A0A8T4ARL8-F1
#
_entry.id   AF-A0A8T4ARL8-F1
#
_cell.length_a   1.000
_cell.length_b   1.000
_cell.length_c   1.000
_cell.angle_alpha   90.00
_cell.angle_beta   90.00
_cell.angle_gamma   90.00
#
_symmetry.space_group_name_H-M   'P 1'
#
loop_
_entity.id
_entity.type
_entity.pdbx_description
1 polymer ?
#
loop_
_entity_poly.entity_id
_entity_poly.type
_entity_poly.pdbx_seq_one_letter_code
_entity_poly.pdbx_strand_id
1 'polypeptide(L)'
;MAATLGKHKSSTRQEQHELRQQTKDAVDPLILDLTKATTTIKETYESKMALQAPIQYWKDKAKSPKRATKWFAALFVLYSGLTLCLLISFIQSYGNGLQGFIASWSDVGVGAVAPFTGLIGLGMLFARILYRLFASQLHLWNDAHERVVMIQTYLSLAQQGHAKEAFLGALLQRLFSPSADGIVKSDLGAVGPTDALWKLLGPK
;
A
#
# COMPACT_ATOMS: atom_id res chain seq x y z
N MET A 1 12.34 -36.13 82.10
CA MET A 1 11.74 -36.49 80.79
C MET A 1 11.07 -35.32 80.07
N ALA A 2 10.38 -34.39 80.74
CA ALA A 2 9.71 -33.27 80.06
C ALA A 2 10.64 -32.26 79.35
N ALA A 3 11.83 -31.98 79.92
CA ALA A 3 12.78 -31.00 79.36
C ALA A 3 13.45 -31.45 78.05
N THR A 4 13.67 -32.75 77.86
CA THR A 4 14.29 -33.31 76.64
C THR A 4 13.33 -33.35 75.45
N LEU A 5 12.03 -33.57 75.72
CA LEU A 5 10.96 -33.54 74.71
C LEU A 5 10.70 -32.12 74.17
N GLY A 6 10.76 -31.09 75.03
CA GLY A 6 10.62 -29.69 74.60
C GLY A 6 11.74 -29.23 73.68
N LYS A 7 12.99 -29.65 73.96
CA LYS A 7 14.19 -29.31 73.18
C LYS A 7 14.18 -29.96 71.79
N HIS A 8 13.69 -31.20 71.69
CA HIS A 8 13.54 -31.88 70.40
C HIS A 8 12.50 -31.18 69.53
N LYS A 9 11.33 -30.85 70.10
CA LYS A 9 10.26 -30.14 69.38
C LYS A 9 10.66 -28.75 68.90
N SER A 10 11.51 -28.03 69.64
CA SER A 10 12.03 -26.73 69.20
C SER A 10 13.05 -26.87 68.07
N SER A 11 13.94 -27.87 68.13
CA SER A 11 14.92 -28.13 67.07
C SER A 11 14.27 -28.49 65.73
N THR A 12 13.23 -29.34 65.75
CA THR A 12 12.49 -29.70 64.53
C THR A 12 11.75 -28.51 63.94
N ARG A 13 11.24 -27.58 64.77
CA ARG A 13 10.62 -26.34 64.27
C ARG A 13 11.62 -25.39 63.62
N GLN A 14 12.83 -25.27 64.18
CA GLN A 14 13.89 -24.45 63.61
C GLN A 14 14.35 -25.03 62.26
N GLU A 15 14.60 -26.33 62.20
CA GLU A 15 14.98 -27.02 60.97
C GLU A 15 13.91 -26.90 59.87
N GLN A 16 12.63 -27.03 60.23
CA GLN A 16 11.51 -26.78 59.31
C GLN A 16 11.43 -25.33 58.84
N HIS A 17 11.80 -24.37 59.68
CA HIS A 17 11.85 -22.95 59.32
C HIS A 17 13.02 -22.65 58.39
N GLU A 18 14.20 -23.20 58.67
CA GLU A 18 15.40 -23.06 57.84
C GLU A 18 15.20 -23.69 56.47
N LEU A 19 14.66 -24.91 56.40
CA LEU A 19 14.31 -25.56 55.14
C LEU A 19 13.30 -24.72 54.34
N ARG A 20 12.25 -24.19 55.00
CA ARG A 20 11.28 -23.32 54.32
C ARG A 20 11.90 -22.01 53.82
N GLN A 21 12.82 -21.42 54.57
CA GLN A 21 13.55 -20.23 54.13
C GLN A 21 14.44 -20.55 52.94
N GLN A 22 15.20 -21.64 53.00
CA GLN A 22 16.08 -22.07 51.93
C GLN A 22 15.31 -22.38 50.63
N THR A 23 14.14 -23.02 50.75
CA THR A 23 13.26 -23.28 49.60
C THR A 23 12.67 -21.98 49.06
N LYS A 24 12.29 -21.03 49.91
CA LYS A 24 11.80 -19.71 49.45
C LYS A 24 12.89 -18.93 48.73
N ASP A 25 14.08 -18.84 49.32
CA ASP A 25 15.22 -18.11 48.76
C ASP A 25 15.66 -18.70 47.40
N ALA A 26 15.47 -20.01 47.20
CA ALA A 26 15.74 -20.67 45.92
C ALA A 26 14.60 -20.51 44.88
N VAL A 27 13.34 -20.47 45.32
CA VAL A 27 12.17 -20.46 44.45
C VAL A 27 11.76 -19.04 44.03
N ASP A 28 11.85 -18.07 44.93
CA ASP A 28 11.49 -16.67 44.68
C ASP A 28 12.23 -16.04 43.48
N PRO A 29 13.57 -16.19 43.31
CA PRO A 29 14.24 -15.67 42.11
C PRO A 29 13.77 -16.37 40.83
N LEU A 30 13.40 -17.65 40.91
CA LEU A 30 12.94 -18.45 39.78
C LEU A 30 11.52 -18.04 39.33
N ILE A 31 10.62 -17.79 40.29
CA ILE A 31 9.28 -17.24 40.01
C ILE A 31 9.40 -15.83 39.45
N LEU A 32 10.32 -15.02 39.96
CA LEU A 32 10.53 -13.65 39.50
C LEU A 32 11.07 -13.62 38.06
N ASP A 33 12.01 -14.51 37.71
CA ASP A 33 12.54 -14.63 36.36
C ASP A 33 11.48 -15.17 35.37
N LEU A 34 10.73 -16.21 35.77
CA LEU A 34 9.61 -16.74 34.97
C LEU A 34 8.52 -15.70 34.74
N THR A 35 8.20 -14.91 35.76
CA THR A 35 7.20 -13.84 35.67
C THR A 35 7.68 -12.77 34.70
N LYS A 36 8.95 -12.35 34.79
CA LYS A 36 9.57 -11.41 33.86
C LYS A 36 9.55 -11.93 32.42
N ALA A 37 9.98 -13.17 32.19
CA ALA A 37 9.97 -13.79 30.87
C ALA A 37 8.55 -13.85 30.28
N THR A 38 7.56 -14.22 31.10
CA THR A 38 6.15 -14.28 30.68
C THR A 38 5.61 -12.90 30.34
N THR A 39 5.93 -11.87 31.13
CA THR A 39 5.51 -10.48 30.83
C THR A 39 6.17 -9.96 29.55
N THR A 40 7.47 -10.22 29.34
CA THR A 40 8.18 -9.80 28.13
C THR A 40 7.63 -10.49 26.87
N ILE A 41 7.32 -11.79 26.95
CA ILE A 41 6.69 -12.52 25.84
C ILE A 41 5.29 -11.95 25.56
N LYS A 42 4.50 -11.68 26.59
CA LYS A 42 3.16 -11.11 26.47
C LYS A 42 3.17 -9.73 25.82
N GLU A 43 4.03 -8.82 26.29
CA GLU A 43 4.18 -7.47 25.71
C GLU A 43 4.67 -7.53 24.26
N THR A 44 5.65 -8.39 23.98
CA THR A 44 6.15 -8.60 22.61
C THR A 44 5.05 -9.16 21.69
N TYR A 45 4.22 -10.07 22.19
CA TYR A 45 3.11 -10.66 21.46
C TYR A 45 1.98 -9.65 21.20
N GLU A 46 1.57 -8.89 22.22
CA GLU A 46 0.55 -7.84 22.10
C GLU A 46 1.01 -6.73 21.15
N SER A 47 2.28 -6.32 21.23
CA SER A 47 2.87 -5.35 20.29
C SER A 47 2.91 -5.89 18.85
N LYS A 48 3.26 -7.17 18.67
CA LYS A 48 3.18 -7.86 17.37
C LYS A 48 1.75 -7.91 16.83
N MET A 49 0.75 -8.23 17.66
CA MET A 49 -0.66 -8.24 17.24
C MET A 49 -1.17 -6.85 16.87
N ALA A 50 -0.81 -5.82 17.64
CA ALA A 50 -1.20 -4.43 17.34
C ALA A 50 -0.62 -3.93 16.01
N LEU A 51 0.60 -4.37 15.65
CA LEU A 51 1.23 -4.08 14.36
C LEU A 51 0.73 -4.98 13.22
N GLN A 52 0.15 -6.15 13.52
CA GLN A 52 -0.34 -7.08 12.51
C GLN A 52 -1.60 -6.57 11.80
N ALA A 53 -2.50 -5.88 12.52
CA ALA A 53 -3.70 -5.29 11.96
C ALA A 53 -3.42 -4.26 10.83
N PRO A 54 -2.54 -3.25 11.02
CA PRO A 54 -2.18 -2.33 9.94
C PRO A 54 -1.42 -3.02 8.81
N ILE A 55 -0.55 -4.00 9.09
CA ILE A 55 0.13 -4.79 8.04
C ILE A 55 -0.90 -5.52 7.16
N GLN A 56 -1.88 -6.20 7.76
CA GLN A 56 -2.91 -6.90 7.01
C GLN A 56 -3.78 -5.93 6.21
N TYR A 57 -4.18 -4.79 6.79
CA TYR A 57 -4.92 -3.75 6.08
C TYR A 57 -4.19 -3.28 4.81
N TRP A 58 -2.89 -2.95 4.90
CA TRP A 58 -2.13 -2.48 3.74
C TRP A 58 -1.86 -3.60 2.72
N LYS A 59 -1.68 -4.83 3.19
CA LYS A 59 -1.54 -6.02 2.32
C LYS A 59 -2.83 -6.34 1.55
N ASP A 60 -3.98 -6.20 2.19
CA ASP A 60 -5.28 -6.40 1.57
C ASP A 60 -5.64 -5.24 0.64
N LYS A 61 -5.28 -4.00 1.02
CA LYS A 61 -5.45 -2.82 0.17
C LYS A 61 -4.62 -2.93 -1.11
N ALA A 62 -3.38 -3.39 -1.02
CA ALA A 62 -2.53 -3.71 -2.18
C ALA A 62 -3.13 -4.80 -3.08
N LYS A 63 -3.97 -5.69 -2.54
CA LYS A 63 -4.68 -6.75 -3.29
C LYS A 63 -6.04 -6.35 -3.83
N SER A 64 -6.54 -5.13 -3.54
CA SER A 64 -7.93 -4.75 -3.86
C SER A 64 -8.08 -3.76 -5.03
N PRO A 65 -7.53 -4.01 -6.24
CA PRO A 65 -7.82 -3.11 -7.35
C PRO A 65 -9.24 -3.35 -7.92
N LYS A 66 -10.13 -4.09 -7.25
CA LYS A 66 -11.41 -4.55 -7.84
C LYS A 66 -12.36 -3.43 -8.29
N ARG A 67 -12.36 -2.25 -7.64
CA ARG A 67 -13.24 -1.14 -8.04
C ARG A 67 -12.61 -0.29 -9.14
N ALA A 68 -11.31 -0.04 -9.02
CA ALA A 68 -10.55 0.72 -10.01
C ALA A 68 -10.45 -0.07 -11.32
N THR A 69 -10.08 -1.36 -11.26
CA THR A 69 -10.02 -2.27 -12.41
C THR A 69 -11.36 -2.37 -13.16
N LYS A 70 -12.51 -2.35 -12.48
CA LYS A 70 -13.82 -2.35 -13.16
C LYS A 70 -14.09 -1.04 -13.92
N TRP A 71 -13.80 0.10 -13.30
CA TRP A 71 -13.93 1.41 -13.95
C TRP A 71 -12.95 1.55 -15.12
N PHE A 72 -11.74 1.01 -14.99
CA PHE A 72 -10.74 1.00 -16.05
C PHE A 72 -11.05 0.02 -17.18
N ALA A 73 -11.59 -1.16 -16.87
CA ALA A 73 -12.09 -2.09 -17.88
C ALA A 73 -13.23 -1.46 -18.69
N ALA A 74 -14.13 -0.72 -18.03
CA ALA A 74 -15.19 0.03 -18.72
C ALA A 74 -14.61 1.12 -19.65
N LEU A 75 -13.63 1.90 -19.19
CA LEU A 75 -12.92 2.90 -19.99
C LEU A 75 -12.18 2.28 -21.19
N PHE A 76 -11.55 1.13 -21.00
CA PHE A 76 -10.86 0.38 -22.06
C PHE A 76 -11.83 -0.09 -23.13
N VAL A 77 -12.95 -0.70 -22.72
CA VAL A 77 -14.01 -1.16 -23.63
C VAL A 77 -14.63 0.02 -24.39
N LEU A 78 -14.88 1.14 -23.71
CA LEU A 78 -15.42 2.36 -24.33
C LEU A 78 -14.43 2.95 -25.36
N TYR A 79 -13.15 3.04 -25.01
CA TYR A 79 -12.11 3.54 -25.93
C TYR A 79 -11.92 2.63 -27.14
N SER A 80 -11.85 1.31 -26.92
CA SER A 80 -11.75 0.32 -27.99
C SER A 80 -12.97 0.33 -28.89
N GLY A 81 -14.17 0.51 -28.34
CA GLY A 81 -15.40 0.64 -29.13
C GLY A 81 -15.41 1.92 -29.96
N LEU A 82 -15.01 3.06 -29.37
CA LEU A 82 -14.97 4.35 -30.07
C LEU A 82 -13.96 4.36 -31.22
N THR A 83 -12.75 3.84 -30.98
CA THR A 83 -11.71 3.73 -32.02
C THR A 83 -12.12 2.81 -33.16
N LEU A 84 -12.75 1.67 -32.85
CA LEU A 84 -13.24 0.74 -33.87
C LEU A 84 -14.38 1.36 -34.71
N CYS A 85 -15.34 2.04 -34.06
CA CYS A 85 -16.42 2.73 -34.76
C CYS A 85 -15.89 3.83 -35.69
N LEU A 86 -14.94 4.65 -35.22
CA LEU A 86 -14.33 5.69 -36.06
C LEU A 86 -13.59 5.09 -37.27
N LEU A 87 -12.89 3.98 -37.08
CA LEU A 87 -12.15 3.31 -38.14
C LEU A 87 -13.09 2.69 -39.18
N ILE A 88 -14.19 2.06 -38.76
CA ILE A 88 -15.22 1.51 -39.67
C ILE A 88 -15.89 2.62 -40.47
N SER A 89 -16.35 3.69 -39.79
CA SER A 89 -16.97 4.84 -40.46
C SER A 89 -16.03 5.50 -41.45
N PHE A 90 -14.74 5.57 -41.13
CA PHE A 90 -13.71 6.11 -42.02
C PHE A 90 -13.50 5.24 -43.27
N ILE A 91 -13.42 3.91 -43.10
CA ILE A 91 -13.30 2.97 -44.24
C ILE A 91 -14.55 3.05 -45.14
N GLN A 92 -15.75 3.13 -44.56
CA GLN A 92 -17.00 3.26 -45.32
C GLN A 92 -17.12 4.59 -46.08
N SER A 93 -16.38 5.63 -45.68
CA SER A 93 -16.32 6.90 -46.42
C SER A 93 -15.65 6.76 -47.79
N TYR A 94 -14.84 5.71 -48.00
CA TYR A 94 -14.31 5.38 -49.31
C TYR A 94 -15.34 4.48 -50.00
N GLY A 95 -15.87 4.86 -51.17
CA GLY A 95 -17.06 4.25 -51.78
C GLY A 95 -17.04 2.71 -51.95
N ASN A 96 -15.85 2.10 -52.04
CA ASN A 96 -15.67 0.63 -52.11
C ASN A 96 -15.20 0.01 -50.79
N GLY A 97 -15.40 0.69 -49.67
CA GLY A 97 -14.94 0.30 -48.34
C GLY A 97 -13.44 0.04 -48.31
N LEU A 98 -13.07 -1.18 -47.90
CA LEU A 98 -11.68 -1.61 -47.72
C LEU A 98 -10.87 -1.56 -49.03
N GLN A 99 -11.50 -1.85 -50.16
CA GLN A 99 -10.84 -1.84 -51.47
C GLN A 99 -10.58 -0.41 -51.97
N GLY A 100 -11.51 0.51 -51.70
CA GLY A 100 -11.35 1.94 -51.97
C GLY A 100 -10.30 2.59 -51.07
N PHE A 101 -10.22 2.14 -49.81
CA PHE A 101 -9.17 2.56 -48.88
C PHE A 101 -7.77 2.14 -49.34
N ILE A 102 -7.57 0.89 -49.79
CA ILE A 102 -6.27 0.41 -50.28
C ILE A 102 -5.84 1.16 -51.54
N ALA A 103 -6.78 1.42 -52.46
CA ALA A 103 -6.48 2.20 -53.67
C ALA A 103 -6.10 3.66 -53.37
N SER A 104 -6.72 4.27 -52.35
CA SER A 104 -6.42 5.64 -51.89
C SER A 104 -4.99 5.79 -51.33
N TRP A 105 -4.36 4.70 -50.87
CA TRP A 105 -2.95 4.72 -50.46
C TRP A 105 -1.95 4.79 -51.63
N SER A 106 -2.38 4.45 -52.85
CA SER A 106 -1.53 4.56 -54.04
C SER A 106 -1.49 5.97 -54.63
N ASP A 107 -2.48 6.81 -54.29
CA ASP A 107 -2.62 8.19 -54.74
C ASP A 107 -2.77 9.09 -53.50
N VAL A 108 -1.65 9.30 -52.79
CA VAL A 108 -1.65 9.95 -51.46
C VAL A 108 -1.97 11.44 -51.58
N GLY A 109 -3.26 11.76 -51.60
CA GLY A 109 -3.77 13.11 -51.48
C GLY A 109 -3.78 13.59 -50.01
N VAL A 110 -3.57 14.88 -49.79
CA VAL A 110 -3.51 15.53 -48.46
C VAL A 110 -4.75 15.24 -47.59
N GLY A 111 -5.91 14.99 -48.22
CA GLY A 111 -7.16 14.61 -47.53
C GLY A 111 -7.12 13.24 -46.85
N ALA A 112 -6.29 12.31 -47.33
CA ALA A 112 -6.16 10.98 -46.73
C ALA A 112 -5.34 11.01 -45.42
N VAL A 113 -4.44 11.99 -45.24
CA VAL A 113 -3.48 12.04 -44.11
C VAL A 113 -4.10 12.57 -42.82
N ALA A 114 -5.02 13.54 -42.90
CA ALA A 114 -5.68 14.17 -41.75
C ALA A 114 -6.29 13.18 -40.73
N PRO A 115 -7.07 12.15 -41.12
CA PRO A 115 -7.64 11.18 -40.19
C PRO A 115 -6.59 10.27 -39.54
N PHE A 116 -5.47 9.97 -40.20
CA PHE A 116 -4.37 9.22 -39.59
C PHE A 116 -3.70 10.01 -38.48
N THR A 117 -3.46 11.30 -38.68
CA THR A 117 -2.93 12.19 -37.64
C THR A 117 -3.87 12.22 -36.43
N GLY A 118 -5.19 12.24 -36.67
CA GLY A 118 -6.20 12.13 -35.60
C GLY A 118 -6.15 10.79 -34.86
N LEU A 119 -6.00 9.68 -35.57
CA LEU A 119 -5.88 8.34 -34.97
C LEU A 119 -4.60 8.19 -34.14
N ILE A 120 -3.48 8.70 -34.64
CA ILE A 120 -2.20 8.74 -33.92
C ILE A 120 -2.32 9.59 -32.66
N GLY A 121 -2.93 10.78 -32.76
CA GLY A 121 -3.18 11.65 -31.61
C GLY A 121 -4.08 11.01 -30.55
N LEU A 122 -5.13 10.30 -30.99
CA LEU A 122 -6.03 9.56 -30.11
C LEU A 122 -5.31 8.37 -29.43
N GLY A 123 -4.40 7.71 -30.14
CA GLY A 123 -3.52 6.67 -29.59
C GLY A 123 -2.56 7.23 -28.53
N MET A 124 -1.96 8.39 -28.77
CA MET A 124 -1.10 9.06 -27.79
C MET A 124 -1.87 9.46 -26.52
N LEU A 125 -3.10 9.96 -26.66
CA LEU A 125 -3.94 10.29 -25.50
C LEU A 125 -4.23 9.05 -24.65
N PHE A 126 -4.51 7.91 -25.30
CA PHE A 126 -4.73 6.65 -24.60
C PHE A 126 -3.48 6.12 -23.92
N ALA A 127 -2.33 6.17 -24.61
CA ALA A 127 -1.05 5.82 -24.01
C ALA A 127 -0.73 6.70 -22.78
N ARG A 128 -1.06 8.00 -22.82
CA ARG A 128 -0.95 8.91 -21.67
C ARG A 128 -1.83 8.47 -20.49
N ILE A 129 -3.07 8.05 -20.76
CA ILE A 129 -3.99 7.53 -19.72
C ILE A 129 -3.45 6.23 -19.12
N LEU A 130 -2.98 5.30 -19.95
CA LEU A 130 -2.38 4.04 -19.49
C LEU A 130 -1.11 4.26 -18.68
N TYR A 131 -0.22 5.16 -19.11
CA TYR A 131 0.97 5.53 -18.36
C TYR A 131 0.62 6.08 -16.99
N ARG A 132 -0.34 7.00 -16.89
CA ARG A 132 -0.82 7.54 -15.61
C ARG A 132 -1.41 6.48 -14.70
N LEU A 133 -2.17 5.55 -15.28
CA LEU A 133 -2.74 4.43 -14.54
C LEU A 133 -1.65 3.54 -13.95
N PHE A 134 -0.69 3.14 -14.78
CA PHE A 134 0.43 2.33 -14.34
C PHE A 134 1.24 3.06 -13.26
N ALA A 135 1.54 4.34 -13.46
CA ALA A 135 2.27 5.16 -12.50
C ALA A 135 1.54 5.25 -11.14
N SER A 136 0.22 5.47 -11.12
CA SER A 136 -0.56 5.52 -9.86
C SER A 136 -0.56 4.18 -9.14
N GLN A 137 -0.79 3.07 -9.84
CA GLN A 137 -0.74 1.74 -9.21
C GLN A 137 0.66 1.42 -8.70
N LEU A 138 1.70 1.81 -9.44
CA LEU A 138 3.09 1.62 -9.04
C LEU A 138 3.44 2.45 -7.80
N HIS A 139 3.02 3.71 -7.73
CA HIS A 139 3.19 4.56 -6.55
C HIS A 139 2.48 3.99 -5.32
N LEU A 140 1.24 3.52 -5.49
CA LEU A 140 0.47 2.93 -4.39
C LEU A 140 1.11 1.63 -3.89
N TRP A 141 1.60 0.80 -4.82
CA TRP A 141 2.33 -0.43 -4.49
C TRP A 141 3.64 -0.13 -3.76
N ASN A 142 4.42 0.83 -4.26
CA ASN A 142 5.69 1.22 -3.66
C ASN A 142 5.50 1.86 -2.28
N ASP A 143 4.53 2.75 -2.10
CA ASP A 143 4.18 3.33 -0.79
C ASP A 143 3.72 2.26 0.21
N ALA A 144 2.91 1.29 -0.22
CA ALA A 144 2.52 0.17 0.63
C ALA A 144 3.73 -0.70 1.00
N HIS A 145 4.63 -0.96 0.05
CA HIS A 145 5.85 -1.74 0.28
C HIS A 145 6.79 -1.04 1.27
N GLU A 146 7.05 0.26 1.07
CA GLU A 146 7.86 1.09 1.97
C GLU A 146 7.30 1.07 3.41
N ARG A 147 5.98 1.22 3.58
CA ARG A 147 5.32 1.15 4.90
C ARG A 147 5.51 -0.21 5.58
N VAL A 148 5.43 -1.31 4.83
CA VAL A 148 5.68 -2.66 5.37
C VAL A 148 7.13 -2.83 5.83
N VAL A 149 8.09 -2.39 5.01
CA VAL A 149 9.53 -2.46 5.35
C VAL A 149 9.85 -1.62 6.58
N MET A 150 9.25 -0.43 6.73
CA MET A 150 9.43 0.41 7.93
C MET A 150 8.93 -0.29 9.20
N ILE A 151 7.75 -0.93 9.16
CA ILE A 151 7.20 -1.68 10.30
C ILE A 151 8.09 -2.87 10.67
N GLN A 152 8.56 -3.63 9.67
CA GLN A 152 9.45 -4.77 9.91
C GLN A 152 10.79 -4.33 10.51
N THR A 153 11.35 -3.22 10.00
CA THR A 153 12.56 -2.61 10.55
C THR A 153 12.35 -2.21 12.02
N TYR A 154 11.24 -1.54 12.34
CA TYR A 154 10.91 -1.20 13.73
C TYR A 154 10.84 -2.44 14.62
N LEU A 155 10.12 -3.47 14.17
CA LEU A 155 9.94 -4.70 14.95
C LEU A 155 11.27 -5.43 15.19
N SER A 156 12.19 -5.38 14.22
CA SER A 156 13.53 -5.95 14.37
C SER A 156 14.38 -5.18 15.39
N LEU A 157 14.30 -3.85 15.39
CA LEU A 157 14.99 -2.98 16.36
C LEU A 157 14.41 -3.12 17.77
N ALA A 158 13.09 -3.29 17.87
CA ALA A 158 12.40 -3.50 19.14
C ALA A 158 12.79 -4.83 19.78
N GLN A 159 12.92 -5.91 18.99
CA GLN A 159 13.41 -7.20 19.48
C GLN A 159 14.84 -7.15 20.01
N GLN A 160 15.67 -6.26 19.46
CA GLN A 160 17.07 -6.08 19.90
C GLN A 160 17.18 -5.10 21.09
N GLY A 161 16.09 -4.53 21.59
CA GLY A 161 16.10 -3.54 22.68
C GLY A 161 16.59 -2.16 22.26
N HIS A 162 16.73 -1.89 20.96
CA HIS A 162 17.28 -0.65 20.41
C HIS A 162 16.19 0.31 19.88
N ALA A 163 14.90 -0.03 20.04
CA ALA A 163 13.80 0.80 19.58
C ALA A 163 13.58 2.02 20.49
N LYS A 164 13.59 3.22 19.89
CA LYS A 164 13.21 4.47 20.57
C LYS A 164 11.72 4.74 20.36
N GLU A 165 11.00 5.08 21.43
CA GLU A 165 9.60 5.55 21.42
C GLU A 165 9.36 6.69 20.41
N ALA A 166 10.32 7.61 20.27
CA ALA A 166 10.25 8.70 19.29
C ALA A 166 10.12 8.20 17.83
N PHE A 167 10.72 7.05 17.51
CA PHE A 167 10.61 6.42 16.20
C PHE A 167 9.22 5.83 15.97
N LEU A 168 8.59 5.27 17.01
CA LEU A 168 7.22 4.76 16.93
C LEU A 168 6.23 5.89 16.62
N GLY A 169 6.37 7.05 17.28
CA GLY A 169 5.54 8.22 16.99
C GLY A 169 5.64 8.68 15.54
N ALA A 170 6.87 8.80 15.01
CA ALA A 170 7.11 9.17 13.61
C ALA A 170 6.58 8.10 12.63
N LEU A 171 6.76 6.82 12.95
CA LEU A 171 6.28 5.70 12.16
C LEU A 171 4.74 5.68 12.08
N LEU A 172 4.06 5.88 13.22
CA LEU A 172 2.59 5.94 13.28
C LEU A 172 2.06 7.14 12.49
N GLN A 173 2.69 8.31 12.61
CA GLN A 173 2.32 9.48 11.82
C GLN A 173 2.43 9.21 10.32
N ARG A 174 3.50 8.55 9.87
CA ARG A 174 3.69 8.13 8.47
C ARG A 174 2.68 7.07 8.03
N LEU A 175 2.35 6.12 8.91
CA LEU A 175 1.38 5.04 8.66
C LEU A 175 -0.04 5.56 8.48
N PHE A 176 -0.44 6.52 9.30
CA PHE A 176 -1.78 7.11 9.27
C PHE A 176 -1.91 8.29 8.31
N SER A 177 -0.82 8.77 7.71
CA SER A 177 -0.94 9.81 6.69
C SER A 177 -1.61 9.25 5.43
N PRO A 178 -2.55 10.00 4.82
CA PRO A 178 -3.11 9.62 3.55
C PRO A 178 -2.00 9.47 2.50
N SER A 179 -2.14 8.46 1.65
CA SER A 179 -1.20 8.21 0.56
C SER A 179 -1.34 9.33 -0.47
N ALA A 180 -0.22 9.93 -0.89
CA ALA A 180 -0.22 11.07 -1.80
C ALA A 180 -0.50 10.59 -3.22
N ASP A 181 -1.78 10.37 -3.56
CA ASP A 181 -2.17 10.11 -4.94
C ASP A 181 -2.00 11.42 -5.73
N GLY A 182 -0.87 11.56 -6.44
CA GLY A 182 -0.51 12.75 -7.22
C GLY A 182 -1.46 13.10 -8.38
N ILE A 183 -2.52 12.30 -8.57
CA ILE A 183 -3.52 12.42 -9.62
C ILE A 183 -4.43 13.64 -9.44
N VAL A 184 -4.69 14.10 -8.21
CA VAL A 184 -5.75 15.11 -7.98
C VAL A 184 -5.23 16.55 -8.04
N LYS A 185 -3.91 16.78 -8.07
CA LYS A 185 -3.36 18.14 -7.92
C LYS A 185 -2.60 18.70 -9.12
N SER A 186 -2.22 17.88 -10.10
CA SER A 186 -1.13 18.26 -11.00
C SER A 186 -1.46 18.52 -12.48
N ASP A 187 -2.70 18.40 -12.98
CA ASP A 187 -2.87 18.61 -14.44
C ASP A 187 -4.28 18.92 -14.99
N LEU A 188 -5.15 19.59 -14.24
CA LEU A 188 -6.29 20.33 -14.84
C LEU A 188 -5.91 21.78 -15.19
N GLY A 189 -4.63 22.14 -15.04
CA GLY A 189 -4.09 23.45 -15.36
C GLY A 189 -2.98 23.35 -16.39
N ALA A 190 -3.35 23.12 -17.65
CA ALA A 190 -2.60 23.60 -18.81
C ALA A 190 -3.40 23.29 -20.07
N VAL A 191 -3.98 24.35 -20.65
CA VAL A 191 -4.72 24.43 -21.93
C VAL A 191 -6.00 23.59 -22.03
N GLY A 192 -7.03 24.03 -21.29
CA GLY A 192 -8.40 23.70 -21.67
C GLY A 192 -8.72 24.31 -23.05
N PRO A 193 -9.55 23.67 -23.90
CA PRO A 193 -9.98 24.24 -25.18
C PRO A 193 -10.63 25.63 -25.04
N THR A 194 -11.13 25.96 -23.85
CA THR A 194 -11.65 27.29 -23.48
C THR A 194 -10.57 28.36 -23.44
N ASP A 195 -9.35 28.08 -22.96
CA ASP A 195 -8.24 29.06 -22.93
C ASP A 195 -7.70 29.36 -24.32
N ALA A 196 -7.66 28.34 -25.19
CA ALA A 196 -7.28 28.50 -26.59
C ALA A 196 -8.34 29.29 -27.38
N LEU A 197 -9.63 29.04 -27.11
CA LEU A 197 -10.74 29.82 -27.66
C LEU A 197 -10.71 31.27 -27.21
N TRP A 198 -10.40 31.53 -25.94
CA TRP A 198 -10.37 32.88 -25.39
C TRP A 198 -9.18 33.71 -25.88
N LYS A 199 -8.05 33.05 -26.14
CA LYS A 199 -6.89 33.67 -26.78
C LYS A 199 -7.11 33.96 -28.28
N LEU A 200 -8.04 33.25 -28.94
CA LEU A 200 -8.37 33.45 -30.37
C LEU A 200 -9.49 34.48 -30.60
N LEU A 201 -10.46 34.61 -29.67
CA LEU A 201 -11.64 35.47 -29.79
C LEU A 201 -11.62 36.71 -28.87
N GLY A 202 -10.67 36.83 -27.95
CA GLY A 202 -10.54 37.99 -27.09
C GLY A 202 -10.10 39.25 -27.86
N PRO A 203 -10.70 40.43 -27.61
CA PRO A 203 -10.24 41.67 -28.21
C PRO A 203 -8.81 41.99 -27.75
N LYS A 204 -8.00 42.51 -28.67
CA LYS A 204 -6.60 42.88 -28.42
C LYS A 204 -6.45 43.91 -27.30
#